data_AF-A0A5C3E8U1-F1
#
_entry.id   AF-A0A5C3E8U1-F1
#
_cell.length_a   1.000
_cell.length_b   1.000
_cell.length_c   1.000
_cell.angle_alpha   90.00
_cell.angle_beta   90.00
_cell.angle_gamma   90.00
#
_symmetry.space_group_name_H-M   'P 1'
#
loop_
_entity.id
_entity.type
_entity.pdbx_description
1 polymer ?
#
loop_
_entity_poly.entity_id
_entity_poly.type
_entity_poly.pdbx_seq_one_letter_code
_entity_poly.pdbx_strand_id
1 'polypeptide(L)'
;MPHEYDFDMWLGAQEEYRRAHKGRLFLPQHVGLDSYDDIFNLKGKILYIAESAGRMRGAMKIGVRGTHEEGNRAIWFSTVIHPRDFLAEEMMLGDRTALALWRIDKDGEKLLTMDTVPNLDLRFGLEDLHAVLRQF
;
A
#
# COMPACT_ATOMS: atom_id res chain seq x y z
N MET A 1 13.28 7.23 -17.36
CA MET A 1 12.14 6.57 -18.04
C MET A 1 10.93 6.68 -17.13
N PRO A 2 9.77 7.11 -17.64
CA PRO A 2 8.58 7.26 -16.82
C PRO A 2 8.03 5.86 -16.50
N HIS A 3 7.95 5.53 -15.20
CA HIS A 3 7.02 4.54 -14.64
C HIS A 3 7.03 3.10 -15.22
N GLU A 4 8.19 2.49 -15.45
CA GLU A 4 8.23 1.04 -15.27
C GLU A 4 8.04 0.80 -13.77
N TYR A 5 6.83 0.33 -13.40
CA TYR A 5 6.64 -0.45 -12.20
C TYR A 5 7.84 -1.40 -12.12
N ASP A 6 8.71 -1.19 -11.14
CA ASP A 6 9.89 -2.01 -10.94
C ASP A 6 9.38 -3.43 -10.70
N PHE A 7 9.29 -4.22 -11.78
CA PHE A 7 8.54 -5.46 -11.84
C PHE A 7 9.03 -6.44 -10.78
N ASP A 8 10.32 -6.39 -10.47
CA ASP A 8 10.94 -7.16 -9.39
C ASP A 8 10.41 -6.75 -8.01
N MET A 9 10.15 -5.45 -7.80
CA MET A 9 9.57 -4.97 -6.55
C MET A 9 8.09 -5.27 -6.44
N TRP A 10 7.38 -5.22 -7.56
CA TRP A 10 6.00 -5.68 -7.64
C TRP A 10 5.88 -7.19 -7.36
N LEU A 11 6.73 -8.01 -7.99
CA LEU A 11 6.83 -9.45 -7.72
C LEU A 11 7.24 -9.73 -6.27
N GLY A 12 8.17 -8.94 -5.72
CA GLY A 12 8.55 -8.99 -4.31
C GLY A 12 7.36 -8.70 -3.38
N ALA A 13 6.57 -7.68 -3.69
CA ALA A 13 5.34 -7.39 -2.96
C ALA A 13 4.36 -8.57 -3.04
N GLN A 14 4.10 -9.08 -4.24
CA GLN A 14 3.21 -10.23 -4.46
C GLN A 14 3.68 -11.48 -3.70
N GLU A 15 4.98 -11.73 -3.64
CA GLU A 15 5.56 -12.85 -2.90
C GLU A 15 5.42 -12.67 -1.38
N GLU A 16 5.68 -11.47 -0.85
CA GLU A 16 5.44 -11.16 0.57
C GLU A 16 3.96 -11.28 0.93
N TYR A 17 3.05 -10.82 0.06
CA TYR A 17 1.61 -11.07 0.20
C TYR A 17 1.30 -12.57 0.18
N ARG A 18 1.79 -13.32 -0.80
CA ARG A 18 1.55 -14.78 -0.91
C ARG A 18 2.02 -15.52 0.34
N ARG A 19 3.18 -15.13 0.90
CA ARG A 19 3.72 -15.66 2.16
C ARG A 19 2.82 -15.32 3.34
N ALA A 20 2.42 -14.06 3.48
CA ALA A 20 1.46 -13.62 4.49
C ALA A 20 0.09 -14.34 4.38
N HIS A 21 -0.24 -14.86 3.20
CA HIS A 21 -1.52 -15.48 2.86
C HIS A 21 -1.49 -17.01 2.72
N LYS A 22 -0.47 -17.68 3.29
CA LYS A 22 -0.35 -19.16 3.28
C LYS A 22 -0.46 -19.77 1.88
N GLY A 23 0.01 -19.08 0.85
CA GLY A 23 -0.02 -19.56 -0.53
C GLY A 23 -1.35 -19.37 -1.27
N ARG A 24 -2.35 -18.68 -0.70
CA ARG A 24 -3.54 -18.27 -1.47
C ARG A 24 -3.13 -17.25 -2.54
N LEU A 25 -3.61 -17.46 -3.77
CA LEU A 25 -3.33 -16.57 -4.89
C LEU A 25 -3.94 -15.19 -4.62
N PHE A 26 -3.06 -14.23 -4.43
CA PHE A 26 -3.38 -12.82 -4.52
C PHE A 26 -3.58 -12.52 -6.02
N LEU A 27 -4.84 -12.36 -6.44
CA LEU A 27 -5.20 -11.94 -7.80
C LEU A 27 -5.66 -10.48 -7.72
N PRO A 28 -4.73 -9.51 -7.79
CA PRO A 28 -5.10 -8.11 -7.75
C PRO A 28 -5.98 -7.80 -8.95
N GLN A 29 -7.11 -7.13 -8.69
CA GLN A 29 -7.81 -6.43 -9.74
C GLN A 29 -7.10 -5.09 -9.89
N HIS A 30 -6.27 -5.01 -10.93
CA HIS A 30 -5.48 -3.84 -11.29
C HIS A 30 -6.38 -2.70 -11.75
N VAL A 31 -6.99 -2.01 -10.79
CA VAL A 31 -7.93 -0.92 -11.05
C VAL A 31 -7.24 0.43 -11.24
N GLY A 32 -5.96 0.54 -10.85
CA GLY A 32 -5.19 1.77 -11.01
C GLY A 32 -5.70 2.91 -10.13
N LEU A 33 -5.13 4.11 -10.33
CA LEU A 33 -5.56 5.31 -9.59
C LEU A 33 -6.75 6.00 -10.24
N ASP A 34 -6.85 5.96 -11.57
CA ASP A 34 -7.91 6.62 -12.35
C ASP A 34 -9.33 6.23 -11.90
N SER A 35 -9.49 5.00 -11.38
CA SER A 35 -10.76 4.51 -10.81
C SER A 35 -11.21 5.29 -9.55
N TYR A 36 -10.36 6.15 -9.00
CA TYR A 36 -10.57 6.88 -7.75
C TYR A 36 -10.32 8.39 -7.87
N ASP A 37 -10.20 8.93 -9.08
CA ASP A 37 -9.88 10.35 -9.31
C ASP A 37 -10.94 11.31 -8.74
N ASP A 38 -12.19 10.86 -8.65
CA ASP A 38 -13.30 11.65 -8.09
C ASP A 38 -13.25 11.76 -6.55
N ILE A 39 -12.38 10.99 -5.88
CA ILE A 39 -12.29 10.98 -4.42
C ILE A 39 -11.37 12.09 -3.95
N PHE A 40 -11.99 13.18 -3.46
CA PHE A 40 -11.27 14.33 -2.96
C PHE A 40 -10.27 13.96 -1.86
N ASN A 41 -9.01 14.35 -2.07
CA ASN A 41 -7.89 14.13 -1.16
C ASN A 41 -7.70 12.67 -0.73
N LEU A 42 -7.87 11.72 -1.66
CA LEU A 42 -7.70 10.29 -1.41
C LEU A 42 -6.38 9.96 -0.69
N LYS A 43 -5.26 10.51 -1.16
CA LYS A 43 -3.94 10.33 -0.54
C LYS A 43 -3.93 10.68 0.95
N GLY A 44 -4.39 11.89 1.31
CA GLY A 44 -4.41 12.33 2.71
C GLY A 44 -5.32 11.48 3.58
N LYS A 45 -6.47 11.03 3.04
CA LYS A 45 -7.40 10.15 3.75
C LYS A 45 -6.78 8.78 4.03
N ILE A 46 -6.05 8.19 3.08
CA ILE A 46 -5.39 6.89 3.28
C ILE A 46 -4.31 6.97 4.36
N LEU A 47 -3.49 8.02 4.34
CA LEU A 47 -2.49 8.25 5.38
C LEU A 47 -3.14 8.45 6.74
N TYR A 48 -4.22 9.24 6.82
CA TYR A 48 -4.97 9.41 8.06
C TYR A 48 -5.49 8.08 8.63
N ILE A 49 -5.99 7.17 7.78
CA ILE A 49 -6.41 5.82 8.22
C ILE A 49 -5.21 5.02 8.74
N ALA A 50 -4.08 5.08 8.03
CA ALA A 50 -2.85 4.40 8.43
C ALA A 50 -2.26 4.93 9.75
N GLU A 51 -2.48 6.22 10.07
CA GLU A 51 -1.90 6.90 11.23
C GLU A 51 -2.83 7.02 12.46
N SER A 52 -4.14 7.29 12.28
CA SER A 52 -5.03 7.75 13.36
C SER A 52 -6.10 6.74 13.80
N ALA A 53 -6.51 5.79 12.96
CA ALA A 53 -7.51 4.79 13.33
C ALA A 53 -6.84 3.64 14.12
N GLY A 54 -6.62 3.84 15.42
CA GLY A 54 -5.81 3.02 16.36
C GLY A 54 -6.15 1.53 16.55
N ARG A 55 -6.39 0.79 15.46
CA ARG A 55 -6.49 -0.67 15.35
C ARG A 55 -5.89 -1.23 14.06
N MET A 56 -5.59 -0.39 13.06
CA MET A 56 -4.72 -0.77 11.96
C MET A 56 -3.27 -0.55 12.37
N ARG A 57 -2.49 -1.62 12.34
CA ARG A 57 -1.05 -1.48 12.17
C ARG A 57 -0.90 -0.94 10.73
N GLY A 58 -0.43 0.29 10.57
CA GLY A 58 -0.24 0.96 9.28
C GLY A 58 0.92 0.43 8.45
N ALA A 59 0.59 -0.11 7.29
CA ALA A 59 1.48 -0.50 6.22
C ALA A 59 2.27 -1.81 6.34
N MET A 60 2.52 -2.40 5.16
CA MET A 60 3.43 -3.51 4.94
C MET A 60 4.59 -3.00 4.08
N LYS A 61 5.81 -3.15 4.60
CA LYS A 61 7.02 -2.86 3.84
C LYS A 61 7.14 -3.82 2.65
N ILE A 62 7.47 -3.27 1.49
CA ILE A 62 7.71 -4.06 0.28
C ILE A 62 9.21 -4.14 0.00
N GLY A 63 9.92 -3.00 0.03
CA GLY A 63 11.35 -2.99 -0.26
C GLY A 63 12.03 -1.64 -0.10
N VAL A 64 13.35 -1.64 -0.20
CA VAL A 64 14.22 -0.46 -0.15
C VAL A 64 15.29 -0.61 -1.23
N ARG A 65 15.58 0.47 -1.96
CA ARG A 65 16.75 0.59 -2.85
C ARG A 65 17.55 1.84 -2.51
N GLY A 66 18.83 1.82 -2.85
CA GLY A 66 19.77 2.90 -2.54
C GLY A 66 20.08 3.03 -1.06
N THR A 67 20.80 4.08 -0.69
CA THR A 67 21.20 4.35 0.69
C THR A 67 20.95 5.82 1.05
N HIS A 68 20.76 6.07 2.36
CA HIS A 68 20.59 7.44 2.83
C HIS A 68 21.86 8.28 2.61
N GLU A 69 23.03 7.65 2.72
CA GLU A 69 24.34 8.29 2.55
C GLU A 69 24.55 8.81 1.12
N GLU A 70 24.07 8.08 0.12
CA GLU A 70 24.17 8.44 -1.30
C GLU A 70 23.06 9.40 -1.78
N GLY A 71 22.07 9.71 -0.93
CA GLY A 71 20.94 10.58 -1.30
C GLY A 71 20.06 10.03 -2.42
N ASN A 72 20.15 8.72 -2.71
CA ASN A 72 19.42 8.03 -3.78
C ASN A 72 18.38 7.02 -3.25
N ARG A 73 18.11 7.06 -1.95
CA ARG A 73 17.25 6.09 -1.28
C ARG A 73 15.78 6.20 -1.70
N ALA A 74 15.17 5.04 -1.91
CA ALA A 74 13.74 4.90 -2.14
C ALA A 74 13.16 3.73 -1.33
N ILE A 75 11.98 3.94 -0.75
CA ILE A 75 11.25 2.96 0.08
C ILE A 75 9.90 2.69 -0.57
N TRP A 76 9.54 1.42 -0.70
CA TRP A 76 8.22 0.99 -1.14
C TRP A 76 7.50 0.30 0.02
N PHE A 77 6.25 0.68 0.20
CA PHE A 77 5.36 0.10 1.19
C PHE A 77 3.93 0.16 0.68
N SER A 78 3.05 -0.59 1.34
CA SER A 78 1.64 -0.65 0.99
C SER A 78 0.78 -0.39 2.20
N THR A 79 -0.31 0.36 2.06
CA THR A 79 -1.33 0.52 3.10
C THR A 79 -2.59 -0.25 2.72
N VAL A 80 -3.28 -0.77 3.73
CA VAL A 80 -4.54 -1.52 3.56
C VAL A 80 -5.72 -0.61 3.86
N ILE A 81 -6.76 -0.65 3.03
CA ILE A 81 -8.05 -0.02 3.29
C ILE A 81 -9.06 -1.16 3.41
N HIS A 82 -9.49 -1.43 4.63
CA HIS A 82 -10.44 -2.49 4.93
C HIS A 82 -11.86 -2.05 4.55
N PRO A 83 -12.76 -2.95 4.12
CA PRO A 83 -14.16 -2.60 3.82
C PRO A 83 -14.99 -2.08 5.03
N ARG A 84 -14.38 -1.94 6.20
CA ARG A 84 -14.99 -1.36 7.42
C ARG A 84 -14.43 0.02 7.74
N ASP A 85 -13.45 0.49 6.99
CA ASP A 85 -12.91 1.84 7.12
C ASP A 85 -13.89 2.83 6.47
N PHE A 86 -13.98 4.04 7.02
CA PHE A 86 -14.90 5.08 6.51
C PHE A 86 -14.67 5.39 5.03
N LEU A 87 -13.41 5.32 4.58
CA LEU A 87 -13.03 5.59 3.20
C LEU A 87 -13.48 4.48 2.23
N ALA A 88 -13.73 3.26 2.71
CA ALA A 88 -14.15 2.16 1.87
C ALA A 88 -15.53 2.38 1.24
N GLU A 89 -16.42 3.11 1.93
CA GLU A 89 -17.72 3.51 1.41
C GLU A 89 -17.57 4.53 0.28
N GLU A 90 -16.75 5.57 0.48
CA GLU A 90 -16.44 6.57 -0.56
C GLU A 90 -15.79 5.94 -1.79
N MET A 91 -15.00 4.89 -1.59
CA MET A 91 -14.34 4.11 -2.64
C MET A 91 -15.22 3.01 -3.26
N MET A 92 -16.45 2.82 -2.77
CA MET A 92 -17.37 1.77 -3.22
C MET A 92 -16.76 0.36 -3.21
N LEU A 93 -15.94 0.04 -2.21
CA LEU A 93 -15.21 -1.24 -2.16
C LEU A 93 -16.11 -2.45 -1.93
N GLY A 94 -17.30 -2.27 -1.36
CA GLY A 94 -18.21 -3.38 -1.04
C GLY A 94 -17.58 -4.35 -0.04
N ASP A 95 -17.41 -5.62 -0.44
CA ASP A 95 -16.77 -6.67 0.35
C ASP A 95 -15.27 -6.82 0.06
N ARG A 96 -14.64 -5.80 -0.52
CA ARG A 96 -13.23 -5.84 -0.95
C ARG A 96 -12.34 -5.00 -0.07
N THR A 97 -11.08 -5.39 -0.05
CA THR A 97 -9.98 -4.65 0.57
C THR A 97 -9.18 -3.97 -0.54
N ALA A 98 -8.84 -2.70 -0.36
CA ALA A 98 -7.92 -2.01 -1.25
C ALA A 98 -6.50 -1.97 -0.69
N LEU A 99 -5.52 -2.02 -1.59
CA LEU A 99 -4.11 -1.97 -1.29
C LEU A 99 -3.49 -0.82 -2.07
N ALA A 100 -3.10 0.22 -1.35
CA ALA A 100 -2.46 1.39 -1.92
C ALA A 100 -0.94 1.21 -1.84
N LEU A 101 -0.27 1.25 -2.99
CA LEU A 101 1.17 1.10 -3.11
C LEU A 101 1.83 2.49 -3.13
N TRP A 102 2.80 2.68 -2.25
CA TRP A 102 3.50 3.93 -2.06
C TRP A 102 4.98 3.81 -2.39
N ARG A 103 5.56 4.94 -2.77
CA ARG A 103 7.00 5.16 -2.80
C ARG A 103 7.34 6.44 -2.07
N ILE A 104 8.33 6.36 -1.18
CA ILE A 104 8.99 7.55 -0.63
C ILE A 104 10.39 7.60 -1.19
N ASP A 105 10.72 8.72 -1.82
CA ASP A 105 12.05 9.05 -2.30
C ASP A 105 12.38 10.51 -1.94
N LYS A 106 13.52 11.01 -2.42
CA LYS A 106 13.96 12.40 -2.19
C LYS A 106 12.99 13.48 -2.68
N ASP A 107 12.09 13.16 -3.62
CA ASP A 107 11.09 14.09 -4.11
C ASP A 107 9.78 14.02 -3.29
N GLY A 108 9.75 13.18 -2.26
CA GLY A 108 8.63 13.02 -1.34
C GLY A 108 7.86 11.71 -1.51
N GLU A 109 6.66 11.68 -0.93
CA GLU A 109 5.78 10.52 -0.94
C GLU A 109 4.85 10.53 -2.16
N LYS A 110 4.83 9.43 -2.90
CA LYS A 110 4.05 9.23 -4.12
C LYS A 110 3.18 7.99 -3.97
N LEU A 111 1.87 8.15 -4.11
CA LEU A 111 0.94 7.03 -4.31
C LEU A 111 1.13 6.55 -5.76
N LEU A 112 1.52 5.29 -5.95
CA LEU A 112 1.85 4.74 -7.26
C LEU A 112 0.65 4.08 -7.93
N THR A 113 -0.05 3.23 -7.18
CA THR A 113 -1.22 2.50 -7.68
C THR A 113 -2.10 2.07 -6.52
N MET A 114 -3.28 1.57 -6.87
CA MET A 114 -4.16 0.91 -5.95
C MET A 114 -4.82 -0.29 -6.60
N ASP A 115 -4.84 -1.40 -5.88
CA ASP A 115 -5.49 -2.63 -6.31
C ASP A 115 -6.58 -3.01 -5.31
N THR A 116 -7.56 -3.78 -5.77
CA THR A 116 -8.57 -4.37 -4.89
C THR A 116 -8.52 -5.89 -4.90
N VAL A 117 -8.82 -6.48 -3.75
CA VAL A 117 -8.94 -7.93 -3.57
C VAL A 117 -10.15 -8.28 -2.71
N PRO A 118 -10.75 -9.47 -2.86
CA PRO A 118 -11.81 -9.92 -1.97
C PRO A 118 -11.36 -9.87 -0.50
N ASN A 119 -12.23 -9.41 0.40
CA ASN A 119 -11.94 -9.47 1.83
C ASN A 119 -12.03 -10.92 2.33
N LEU A 120 -10.87 -11.54 2.54
CA LEU A 120 -10.76 -12.90 3.06
C LEU A 120 -10.48 -12.94 4.58
N ASP A 121 -10.79 -11.87 5.32
CA ASP A 121 -10.51 -11.69 6.76
C ASP A 121 -9.04 -12.00 7.11
N LEU A 122 -8.12 -11.51 6.28
CA LEU A 122 -6.69 -11.81 6.37
C LEU A 122 -6.00 -10.94 7.42
N ARG A 123 -5.06 -11.53 8.16
CA ARG A 123 -4.10 -10.79 8.97
C ARG A 123 -2.93 -10.37 8.07
N PHE A 124 -2.96 -9.14 7.55
CA PHE A 124 -1.96 -8.62 6.61
C PHE A 124 -0.57 -8.34 7.23
N GLY A 125 -0.25 -8.90 8.41
CA GLY A 125 1.07 -8.74 9.03
C GLY A 125 1.48 -7.29 9.25
N LEU A 126 0.52 -6.37 9.29
CA LEU A 126 0.81 -4.94 9.17
C LEU A 126 1.63 -4.45 10.37
N GLU A 127 2.51 -3.49 10.10
CA GLU A 127 3.39 -2.85 11.08
C GLU A 127 2.88 -1.44 11.39
N ASP A 128 3.48 -0.70 12.31
CA ASP A 128 3.17 0.72 12.46
C ASP A 128 3.79 1.52 11.31
N LEU A 129 3.09 2.52 10.75
CA LEU A 129 3.60 3.24 9.58
C LEU A 129 4.92 3.93 9.94
N HIS A 130 4.99 4.55 11.11
CA HIS A 130 6.26 5.11 11.56
C HIS A 130 7.31 4.03 11.80
N ALA A 131 6.99 2.81 12.23
CA ALA A 131 7.97 1.73 12.30
C ALA A 131 8.51 1.33 10.91
N VAL A 132 7.64 1.24 9.90
CA VAL A 132 8.04 1.00 8.50
C VAL A 132 8.96 2.11 8.00
N LEU A 133 8.70 3.36 8.40
CA LEU A 133 9.45 4.54 7.98
C LEU A 133 10.71 4.83 8.84
N ARG A 134 10.73 4.47 10.13
CA ARG A 134 11.80 4.80 11.10
C ARG A 134 12.94 3.80 11.10
N GLN A 135 12.73 2.56 10.68
CA GLN A 135 13.76 1.52 10.78
C GLN A 135 14.98 1.77 9.88
N PHE A 136 15.04 2.88 9.13
CA PHE A 136 15.98 3.02 8.03
C PHE A 136 16.29 4.47 7.71
#